data_AF-A0A6L5X606-F1
#
_entry.id   AF-A0A6L5X606-F1
#
_cell.length_a   1.000
_cell.length_b   1.000
_cell.length_c   1.000
_cell.angle_alpha   90.00
_cell.angle_beta   90.00
_cell.angle_gamma   90.00
#
_symmetry.space_group_name_H-M   'P 1'
#
loop_
_entity.id
_entity.type
_entity.pdbx_description
1 polymer ?
#
loop_
_entity_poly.entity_id
_entity_poly.type
_entity_poly.pdbx_seq_one_letter_code
_entity_poly.pdbx_strand_id
1 'polypeptide(L)' 'MVSHSPEFRSIHQYYTTREKNPLKKMQSLIAVACKLIRVFYLILQTEATYDAAKLMGDIQRPVAA' A
#
# COMPACT_ATOMS: atom_id res chain seq x y z
N MET A 1 9.95 5.39 6.99
CA MET A 1 9.06 5.40 5.80
C MET A 1 7.62 5.09 6.19
N VAL A 2 7.30 3.91 6.76
CA VAL A 2 5.93 3.61 7.24
C VAL A 2 5.50 4.46 8.46
N SER A 3 6.45 4.90 9.28
CA SER A 3 6.19 5.76 10.46
C SER A 3 6.05 7.26 10.15
N HIS A 4 6.54 7.70 8.98
CA HIS A 4 6.62 9.13 8.63
C HIS A 4 5.43 9.63 7.80
N SER A 5 4.64 8.73 7.21
CA SER A 5 3.37 9.11 6.58
C SER A 5 2.22 8.28 7.18
N PRO A 6 1.15 8.95 7.64
CA PRO A 6 0.00 8.29 8.26
C PRO A 6 -0.72 7.34 7.29
N GLU A 7 -0.55 7.55 5.99
CA GLU A 7 -1.13 6.74 4.92
C GLU A 7 -0.53 5.32 4.94
N PHE A 8 0.80 5.20 4.93
CA PHE A 8 1.48 3.90 4.97
C PHE A 8 1.22 3.15 6.27
N ARG A 9 1.08 3.86 7.39
CA ARG A 9 0.71 3.26 8.67
C ARG A 9 -0.68 2.64 8.62
N SER A 10 -1.65 3.36 8.05
CA SER A 10 -3.02 2.87 7.88
C SER A 10 -3.07 1.64 6.97
N ILE A 11 -2.28 1.64 5.88
CA ILE A 11 -2.18 0.51 4.95
C ILE A 11 -1.53 -0.71 5.63
N HIS A 12 -0.43 -0.49 6.36
CA HIS A 12 0.23 -1.55 7.10
C HIS A 12 -0.70 -2.16 8.15
N GLN A 13 -1.44 -1.30 8.87
CA GLN A 13 -2.41 -1.73 9.88
C GLN A 13 -3.52 -2.56 9.23
N TYR A 14 -4.11 -2.09 8.13
CA TYR A 14 -5.10 -2.83 7.36
C TYR A 14 -4.60 -4.23 6.94
N TYR A 15 -3.38 -4.33 6.40
CA TYR A 15 -2.82 -5.62 6.00
C TYR A 15 -2.57 -6.59 7.17
N THR A 16 -2.29 -6.05 8.36
CA THR A 16 -2.09 -6.87 9.57
C THR A 16 -3.39 -7.26 10.27
N THR A 17 -4.45 -6.45 10.16
CA THR A 17 -5.72 -6.65 10.90
C THR A 17 -6.87 -7.17 10.03
N ARG A 18 -6.63 -7.50 8.76
CA ARG A 18 -7.65 -8.04 7.85
C ARG A 18 -8.12 -9.44 8.29
N GLU A 19 -9.44 -9.67 8.23
CA GLU A 19 -10.05 -10.94 8.63
C GLU A 19 -9.63 -12.11 7.73
N LYS A 20 -9.49 -11.88 6.41
CA LYS A 20 -9.08 -12.89 5.45
C LYS A 20 -7.58 -12.80 5.16
N ASN A 21 -6.84 -13.85 5.52
CA ASN A 21 -5.40 -14.01 5.32
C ASN A 21 -4.55 -12.88 5.94
N PRO A 22 -4.60 -12.65 7.27
CA PRO A 22 -3.81 -11.60 7.92
C PRO A 22 -2.32 -11.73 7.59
N LEU A 23 -1.69 -10.66 7.10
CA LEU A 23 -0.27 -10.68 6.76
C LEU A 23 0.55 -10.50 8.04
N LYS A 24 1.62 -11.30 8.16
CA LYS A 24 2.64 -11.05 9.19
C LYS A 24 3.31 -9.70 8.93
N LYS A 25 3.84 -9.07 9.98
CA LYS A 25 4.47 -7.74 9.94
C LYS A 25 5.44 -7.54 8.77
N MET A 26 6.33 -8.50 8.51
CA MET A 26 7.26 -8.42 7.37
C MET A 26 6.56 -8.53 6.01
N GLN A 27 5.56 -9.39 5.87
CA GLN A 27 4.84 -9.56 4.60
C GLN A 27 4.01 -8.32 4.26
N SER A 28 3.42 -7.68 5.28
CA SER A 28 2.74 -6.39 5.12
C SER A 28 3.69 -5.31 4.62
N LEU A 29 4.88 -5.20 5.22
CA LEU A 29 5.92 -4.25 4.79
C LEU A 29 6.39 -4.51 3.35
N ILE A 30 6.63 -5.77 2.99
CA ILE A 30 7.03 -6.15 1.62
C ILE A 30 5.93 -5.80 0.62
N ALA A 31 4.66 -6.07 0.93
CA ALA A 31 3.54 -5.73 0.05
C ALA A 31 3.44 -4.21 -0.19
N VAL A 32 3.60 -3.41 0.87
CA VAL A 32 3.62 -1.95 0.77
C VAL A 32 4.82 -1.46 -0.06
N ALA A 33 6.02 -2.02 0.18
CA ALA A 33 7.23 -1.66 -0.56
C ALA A 33 7.12 -2.00 -2.06
N CYS A 34 6.64 -3.19 -2.41
CA CYS A 34 6.42 -3.57 -3.81
C CYS A 34 5.42 -2.64 -4.51
N LYS A 35 4.38 -2.20 -3.79
CA LYS A 35 3.39 -1.28 -4.36
C LYS A 35 3.98 0.11 -4.58
N LEU A 36 4.79 0.60 -3.63
CA LEU A 36 5.55 1.84 -3.78
C LEU A 36 6.49 1.82 -4.97
N ILE A 37 7.25 0.73 -5.17
CA ILE A 37 8.15 0.59 -6.32
C ILE A 37 7.39 0.72 -7.65
N ARG A 38 6.21 0.12 -7.75
CA ARG A 38 5.35 0.26 -8.96
C ARG A 38 4.87 1.68 -9.18
N VAL A 39 4.50 2.39 -8.11
CA VAL A 39 4.08 3.79 -8.20
C VAL A 39 5.25 4.67 -8.63
N PHE A 40 6.43 4.49 -8.06
CA PHE A 40 7.64 5.21 -8.50
C PHE A 40 7.97 4.91 -9.96
N TYR A 41 7.89 3.66 -10.39
CA TYR A 41 8.09 3.27 -11.78
C TYR A 41 7.10 4.00 -12.72
N LEU A 42 5.82 4.05 -12.35
CA LEU A 42 4.81 4.74 -13.14
C LEU A 42 5.07 6.25 -13.21
N ILE A 43 5.40 6.88 -12.07
CA ILE A 43 5.74 8.31 -11.99
C ILE A 43 6.92 8.63 -12.90
N LEU A 44 7.98 7.82 -12.86
CA LEU A 44 9.16 8.00 -13.70
C LEU A 44 8.86 7.81 -15.20
N GLN A 45 7.93 6.91 -15.53
CA GLN A 45 7.59 6.59 -16.92
C GLN A 45 6.61 7.60 -17.55
N THR A 46 5.69 8.15 -16.75
CA THR A 46 4.61 9.03 -17.25
C THR A 46 4.75 10.48 -16.81
N GLU A 47 5.82 10.82 -16.08
CA GLU A 47 6.02 12.11 -15.41
C GLU A 47 4.81 12.55 -14.56
N ALA A 48 3.98 11.59 -14.17
CA ALA A 48 2.74 11.84 -13.45
C ALA A 48 3.04 12.22 -12.00
N THR A 49 2.29 13.19 -11.45
CA THR A 49 2.44 13.58 -10.05
C THR A 49 1.97 12.45 -9.13
N TYR A 50 2.71 12.23 -8.04
CA TYR A 50 2.28 11.30 -6.99
C TYR A 50 0.92 11.73 -6.42
N ASP A 51 -0.05 10.80 -6.47
CA ASP A 51 -1.39 11.00 -5.94
C ASP A 51 -1.66 9.92 -4.89
N ALA A 52 -1.72 10.34 -3.62
CA ALA A 52 -1.98 9.49 -2.48
C ALA A 52 -3.39 8.88 -2.50
N ALA A 53 -4.38 9.57 -3.06
CA ALA A 53 -5.74 9.06 -3.18
C ALA A 53 -5.79 7.92 -4.21
N LYS A 54 -5.07 8.06 -5.33
CA LYS A 54 -4.87 6.97 -6.29
C LYS A 54 -4.16 5.78 -5.64
N LEU A 55 -3.08 6.00 -4.91
CA LEU A 55 -2.37 4.91 -4.19
C LEU A 55 -3.32 4.18 -3.23
N MET A 56 -4.09 4.92 -2.43
CA MET A 56 -5.08 4.37 -1.50
C MET A 56 -6.20 3.59 -2.19
N GLY A 57 -6.68 4.09 -3.34
CA GLY A 57 -7.72 3.43 -4.15
C GLY A 57 -7.22 2.18 -4.88
N ASP A 58 -5.95 2.16 -5.27
CA ASP A 58 -5.30 1.01 -5.91
C ASP A 58 -5.18 -0.19 -4.94
N ILE A 59 -5.23 0.06 -3.63
CA ILE A 59 -5.23 -1.01 -2.62
C ILE A 59 -6.54 -1.78 -2.73
N GLN A 60 -6.47 -2.91 -3.41
CA GLN A 60 -7.59 -3.84 -3.50
C GLN A 60 -7.92 -4.37 -2.10
N ARG A 61 -9.10 -3.99 -1.63
CA ARG A 61 -9.74 -4.53 -0.43
C ARG A 61 -10.78 -5.53 -0.94
N PRO A 62 -10.42 -6.81 -1.14
CA PRO A 62 -11.44 -7.79 -1.49
C PRO A 62 -12.44 -7.81 -0.34
N VAL A 63 -13.64 -7.29 -0.58
CA VAL A 63 -14.77 -7.43 0.34
C VAL A 63 -14.94 -8.94 0.49
N ALA A 64 -14.94 -9.42 1.74
CA ALA A 64 -15.22 -10.81 2.01
C ALA A 64 -16.60 -11.13 1.39
N ALA A 65 -16.59 -11.94 0.33
CA ALA A 65 -17.75 -12.72 -0.08
C ALA A 65 -17.96 -13.84 0.95
#